data_AF-A0A953GI65-F1
#
_entry.id   AF-A0A953GI65-F1
#
_cell.length_a   1.000
_cell.length_b   1.000
_cell.length_c   1.000
_cell.angle_alpha   90.00
_cell.angle_beta   90.00
_cell.angle_gamma   90.00
#
_symmetry.space_group_name_H-M   'P 1'
#
loop_
_entity.id
_entity.type
_entity.pdbx_description
1 polymer ?
#
loop_
_entity_poly.entity_id
_entity_poly.type
_entity_poly.pdbx_seq_one_letter_code
_entity_poly.pdbx_strand_id
1 'polypeptide(L)'
;MNKDLLVNGFRIILLVLFQVLILKEINLENTSTHYISIIIYQLGIILLPVGLPSFIVLLISFVCGIIVDSFYGSPGVHSSACLWMAASRPFVLKFLEPKSGYSINQKPTPSSLGIFWFLRFASTLTFIYLFAYFTMEVFTFVYFGKILLKTVVSFTVSMVVIFLIQILINPKE
;
A
#
# COMPACT_ATOMS: atom_id res chain seq x y z
N MET A 1 15.60 12.78 -11.61
CA MET A 1 15.07 11.52 -12.19
C MET A 1 15.79 10.28 -11.65
N ASN A 2 17.08 10.05 -11.94
CA ASN A 2 17.78 8.85 -11.43
C ASN A 2 17.84 8.76 -9.91
N LYS A 3 18.15 9.87 -9.22
CA LYS A 3 18.20 9.89 -7.75
C LYS A 3 16.85 9.59 -7.09
N ASP A 4 15.75 10.13 -7.63
CA ASP A 4 14.42 9.93 -7.07
C ASP A 4 13.92 8.49 -7.24
N LEU A 5 14.18 7.89 -8.40
CA LEU A 5 13.86 6.48 -8.65
C LEU A 5 14.68 5.56 -7.74
N LEU A 6 15.96 5.85 -7.53
CA LEU A 6 16.81 5.09 -6.61
C LEU A 6 16.31 5.18 -5.16
N VAL A 7 15.95 6.38 -4.69
CA VAL A 7 15.40 6.56 -3.33
C VAL A 7 14.07 5.80 -3.17
N ASN A 8 13.21 5.81 -4.18
CA ASN A 8 11.96 5.04 -4.15
C ASN A 8 12.20 3.54 -4.17
N GLY A 9 13.13 3.05 -4.99
CA GLY A 9 13.51 1.64 -5.02
C GLY A 9 14.03 1.17 -3.67
N PHE A 10 14.96 1.92 -3.07
CA PHE A 10 15.48 1.62 -1.74
C PHE A 10 14.38 1.61 -0.67
N ARG A 11 13.47 2.59 -0.70
CA ARG A 11 12.31 2.66 0.22
C ARG A 11 11.40 1.43 0.09
N ILE A 12 11.10 1.01 -1.14
CA ILE A 12 10.27 -0.18 -1.40
C ILE A 12 10.97 -1.42 -0.83
N ILE A 13 12.27 -1.59 -1.09
CA ILE A 13 13.04 -2.72 -0.58
C ILE A 13 12.99 -2.75 0.95
N LEU A 14 13.26 -1.63 1.62
CA LEU A 14 13.22 -1.55 3.08
C LEU A 14 11.83 -1.90 3.64
N LEU A 15 10.77 -1.37 3.04
CA LEU A 15 9.41 -1.64 3.49
C LEU A 15 8.99 -3.10 3.27
N VAL A 16 9.40 -3.71 2.15
CA VAL A 16 9.16 -5.13 1.87
C VAL A 16 9.93 -6.01 2.86
N LEU A 17 11.21 -5.70 3.13
CA LEU A 17 12.00 -6.42 4.13
C LEU A 17 11.37 -6.30 5.52
N PHE A 18 10.95 -5.10 5.92
CA PHE A 18 10.27 -4.90 7.20
C PHE A 18 8.96 -5.70 7.28
N GLN A 19 8.17 -5.74 6.19
CA GLN A 19 6.95 -6.52 6.13
C GLN A 19 7.19 -8.03 6.29
N VAL A 20 8.24 -8.53 5.65
CA VAL A 20 8.54 -9.96 5.58
C VAL A 20 9.29 -10.46 6.81
N LEU A 21 10.19 -9.66 7.38
CA LEU A 21 11.03 -10.08 8.50
C LEU A 21 10.40 -9.80 9.87
N ILE A 22 9.60 -8.75 10.00
CA ILE A 22 9.06 -8.30 11.29
C ILE A 22 7.55 -8.47 11.33
N LEU A 23 6.83 -7.82 10.41
CA LEU A 23 5.35 -7.83 10.45
C LEU A 23 4.77 -9.20 10.13
N LYS A 24 5.49 -10.02 9.37
CA LYS A 24 5.10 -11.41 9.10
C LYS A 24 4.91 -12.17 10.40
N GLU A 25 5.89 -12.18 11.29
CA GLU A 25 5.81 -12.91 12.56
C GLU A 25 4.67 -12.38 13.44
N ILE A 26 4.51 -11.05 13.51
CA ILE A 26 3.40 -10.40 14.24
C ILE A 26 2.03 -10.81 13.66
N ASN A 27 1.92 -10.98 12.34
CA ASN A 27 0.68 -11.39 11.67
C ASN A 27 0.44 -12.91 11.76
N LEU A 28 1.49 -13.72 11.96
CA LEU A 28 1.43 -15.20 11.98
C LEU A 28 1.20 -15.79 13.37
N GLU A 29 1.50 -15.07 14.45
CA GLU A 29 1.20 -15.51 15.81
C GLU A 29 -0.31 -15.54 16.09
N ASN A 30 -0.92 -16.70 15.79
CA ASN A 30 -2.26 -17.19 16.16
C ASN A 30 -3.37 -17.13 15.10
N THR A 31 -3.20 -17.99 14.10
CA THR A 31 -4.18 -18.56 13.18
C THR A 31 -5.48 -18.99 13.90
N SER A 32 -6.52 -18.16 13.83
CA SER A 32 -7.98 -18.47 13.76
C SER A 32 -8.86 -17.33 14.29
N THR A 33 -8.32 -16.47 15.17
CA THR A 33 -9.09 -15.43 15.90
C THR A 33 -8.62 -14.00 15.66
N HIS A 34 -7.51 -13.79 14.94
CA HIS A 34 -7.02 -12.44 14.64
C HIS A 34 -7.74 -11.82 13.43
N TYR A 35 -8.49 -10.76 13.68
CA TYR A 35 -9.12 -9.92 12.65
C TYR A 35 -8.19 -8.84 12.09
N ILE A 36 -6.96 -8.75 12.63
CA ILE A 36 -6.01 -7.67 12.35
C ILE A 36 -4.83 -8.23 11.56
N SER A 37 -4.55 -7.63 10.41
CA SER A 37 -3.31 -7.83 9.67
C SER A 37 -2.67 -6.49 9.40
N ILE A 38 -1.44 -6.31 9.85
CA ILE A 38 -0.67 -5.08 9.64
C ILE A 38 0.11 -5.25 8.34
N ILE A 39 -0.32 -4.53 7.30
CA ILE A 39 0.32 -4.55 5.99
C ILE A 39 0.68 -3.12 5.62
N ILE A 40 1.97 -2.84 5.42
CA ILE A 40 2.46 -1.48 5.18
C ILE A 40 3.34 -1.35 3.95
N TYR A 41 3.84 -2.45 3.37
CA TYR A 41 4.81 -2.35 2.27
C TYR A 41 4.23 -1.69 1.02
N GLN A 42 2.90 -1.76 0.83
CA GLN A 42 2.17 -1.09 -0.24
C GLN A 42 2.33 0.44 -0.20
N LEU A 43 2.71 1.01 0.94
CA LEU A 43 3.09 2.42 1.05
C LEU A 43 4.22 2.79 0.08
N GLY A 44 5.19 1.90 -0.14
CA GLY A 44 6.28 2.14 -1.09
C GLY A 44 5.78 2.35 -2.52
N ILE A 45 4.73 1.62 -2.92
CA ILE A 45 4.07 1.75 -4.22
C ILE A 45 3.22 3.01 -4.28
N ILE A 46 2.48 3.33 -3.21
CA ILE A 46 1.67 4.55 -3.10
C ILE A 46 2.55 5.79 -3.30
N LEU A 47 3.76 5.78 -2.74
CA LEU A 47 4.72 6.88 -2.78
C LEU A 47 5.47 7.05 -4.12
N LEU A 48 5.22 6.18 -5.10
CA LEU A 48 5.80 6.33 -6.43
C LEU A 48 5.37 7.67 -7.09
N PRO A 49 6.24 8.31 -7.89
CA PRO A 49 5.93 9.52 -8.64
C PRO A 49 4.62 9.46 -9.43
N VAL A 50 3.90 10.58 -9.50
CA VAL A 50 2.59 10.67 -10.17
C VAL A 50 2.71 10.39 -11.68
N GLY A 51 3.74 10.94 -12.35
CA GLY A 51 3.95 10.78 -13.79
C GLY A 51 4.57 9.46 -14.24
N LEU A 52 4.76 8.47 -13.35
CA LEU A 52 5.20 7.14 -13.76
C LEU A 52 4.15 6.45 -14.64
N PRO A 53 4.52 5.86 -15.78
CA PRO A 53 3.60 5.10 -16.62
C PRO A 53 2.90 3.98 -15.84
N SER A 54 1.58 3.85 -16.00
CA SER A 54 0.78 2.85 -15.28
C SER A 54 1.30 1.42 -15.43
N PHE A 55 1.81 1.07 -16.61
CA PHE A 55 2.42 -0.23 -16.86
C PHE A 55 3.62 -0.51 -15.93
N ILE A 56 4.50 0.49 -15.72
CA ILE A 56 5.66 0.35 -14.85
C ILE A 56 5.21 0.21 -13.39
N VAL A 57 4.21 0.98 -12.96
CA VAL A 57 3.65 0.88 -11.60
C VAL A 57 3.04 -0.51 -11.36
N LEU A 58 2.28 -1.04 -12.32
CA LEU A 58 1.72 -2.39 -12.26
C LEU A 58 2.82 -3.46 -12.16
N LEU A 59 3.87 -3.35 -12.99
CA LEU A 59 4.99 -4.29 -12.97
C LEU A 59 5.73 -4.26 -11.62
N ILE A 60 6.06 -3.08 -11.11
CA ILE A 60 6.68 -2.93 -9.78
C ILE A 60 5.78 -3.55 -8.70
N SER A 61 4.47 -3.27 -8.75
CA SER A 61 3.51 -3.76 -7.76
C SER A 61 3.39 -5.28 -7.79
N PHE A 62 3.36 -5.88 -8.98
CA PHE A 62 3.33 -7.33 -9.16
C PHE A 62 4.57 -8.00 -8.59
N VAL A 63 5.75 -7.49 -8.93
CA VAL A 63 7.04 -8.02 -8.43
C VAL A 63 7.10 -7.91 -6.91
N CYS A 64 6.72 -6.75 -6.34
CA CYS A 64 6.67 -6.59 -4.88
C CYS A 64 5.72 -7.60 -4.23
N GLY A 65 4.53 -7.77 -4.80
CA GLY A 65 3.56 -8.74 -4.30
C GLY A 65 4.06 -10.18 -4.37
N ILE A 66 4.72 -10.60 -5.46
CA ILE A 66 5.28 -11.96 -5.59
C ILE A 66 6.35 -12.22 -4.53
N ILE A 67 7.20 -11.22 -4.29
CA ILE A 67 8.23 -11.32 -3.25
C ILE A 67 7.56 -11.57 -1.91
N VAL A 68 6.58 -10.74 -1.52
CA VAL A 68 5.87 -10.91 -0.24
C VAL A 68 5.13 -12.23 -0.17
N ASP A 69 4.43 -12.64 -1.23
CA ASP A 69 3.71 -13.93 -1.31
C ASP A 69 4.64 -15.12 -1.06
N SER A 70 5.88 -15.08 -1.57
CA SER A 70 6.87 -16.13 -1.38
C SER A 70 7.26 -16.32 0.09
N PHE A 71 7.23 -15.25 0.90
CA PHE A 71 7.52 -15.32 2.32
C PHE A 71 6.30 -15.61 3.19
N TYR A 72 5.12 -15.15 2.79
CA TYR A 72 3.86 -15.41 3.50
C TYR A 72 3.26 -16.79 3.19
N GLY A 73 3.76 -17.48 2.15
CA GLY A 73 3.21 -18.77 1.72
C GLY A 73 1.82 -18.65 1.10
N SER A 74 1.49 -17.46 0.57
CA SER A 74 0.15 -17.10 0.07
C SER A 74 0.19 -16.80 -1.45
N PRO A 75 0.51 -17.79 -2.31
CA PRO A 75 0.83 -17.52 -3.71
C PRO A 75 -0.28 -16.72 -4.43
N GLY A 76 0.05 -15.50 -4.87
CA GLY A 76 -0.82 -14.64 -5.65
C GLY A 76 -1.76 -13.74 -4.85
N VAL A 77 -1.85 -13.87 -3.52
CA VAL A 77 -2.77 -13.07 -2.69
C VAL A 77 -2.30 -11.62 -2.60
N HIS A 78 -1.04 -11.40 -2.21
CA HIS A 78 -0.46 -10.05 -2.18
C HIS A 78 -0.25 -9.49 -3.59
N SER A 79 0.17 -10.31 -4.57
CA SER A 79 0.31 -9.89 -5.96
C SER A 79 -0.98 -9.35 -6.55
N SER A 80 -2.09 -10.07 -6.40
CA SER A 80 -3.40 -9.63 -6.92
C SER A 80 -3.88 -8.36 -6.22
N ALA A 81 -3.77 -8.26 -4.89
CA ALA A 81 -4.11 -7.06 -4.13
C ALA A 81 -3.29 -5.84 -4.56
N CYS A 82 -1.98 -6.02 -4.78
CA CYS A 82 -1.08 -5.00 -5.31
C CYS A 82 -1.52 -4.50 -6.69
N LEU A 83 -1.91 -5.41 -7.59
CA LEU A 83 -2.40 -5.07 -8.92
C LEU A 83 -3.71 -4.28 -8.87
N TRP A 84 -4.66 -4.69 -8.03
CA TRP A 84 -5.93 -3.97 -7.83
C TRP A 84 -5.71 -2.53 -7.36
N MET A 85 -4.83 -2.35 -6.38
CA MET A 85 -4.44 -1.02 -5.89
C MET A 85 -3.75 -0.20 -6.98
N ALA A 86 -2.77 -0.77 -7.68
CA ALA A 86 -2.00 -0.09 -8.72
C ALA A 86 -2.86 0.29 -9.94
N ALA A 87 -3.79 -0.57 -10.35
CA ALA A 87 -4.75 -0.30 -11.41
C ALA A 87 -5.74 0.82 -11.03
N SER A 88 -6.10 0.91 -9.73
CA SER A 88 -6.99 1.95 -9.22
C SER A 88 -6.31 3.32 -9.08
N ARG A 89 -4.98 3.34 -8.94
CA ARG A 89 -4.17 4.54 -8.66
C ARG A 89 -4.42 5.72 -9.62
N PRO A 90 -4.46 5.55 -10.96
CA PRO A 90 -4.71 6.68 -11.88
C PRO A 90 -6.08 7.33 -11.66
N PHE A 91 -7.10 6.54 -11.34
CA PHE A 91 -8.45 7.06 -11.07
C PHE A 91 -8.48 7.89 -9.79
N VAL A 92 -7.84 7.40 -8.73
CA VAL A 92 -7.75 8.13 -7.46
C VAL A 92 -6.94 9.43 -7.63
N LEU A 93 -5.83 9.39 -8.37
CA LEU A 93 -5.03 10.59 -8.67
C LEU A 93 -5.85 11.64 -9.42
N LYS A 94 -6.60 11.24 -10.45
CA LYS A 94 -7.48 12.13 -11.21
C LYS A 94 -8.59 12.73 -10.35
N PHE A 95 -9.18 11.94 -9.44
CA PHE A 95 -10.21 12.43 -8.54
C PHE A 95 -9.68 13.46 -7.53
N LEU A 96 -8.43 13.33 -7.10
CA LEU A 96 -7.79 14.21 -6.13
C LEU A 96 -6.93 15.31 -6.77
N GLU A 97 -7.04 15.52 -8.08
CA GLU A 97 -6.19 16.46 -8.81
C GLU A 97 -6.29 17.90 -8.25
N PRO A 98 -5.16 18.53 -7.86
CA PRO A 98 -5.15 19.93 -7.48
C PRO A 98 -5.54 20.83 -8.64
N LYS A 99 -6.04 22.04 -8.36
CA LYS A 99 -6.41 23.03 -9.40
C LYS A 99 -5.26 23.38 -10.35
N SER A 100 -4.02 23.29 -9.89
CA SER A 100 -2.80 23.52 -10.68
C SER A 100 -2.36 22.33 -11.54
N GLY A 101 -3.06 21.20 -11.45
CA GLY A 101 -2.62 19.92 -12.02
C GLY A 101 -1.42 19.31 -11.29
N TYR A 102 -0.98 18.14 -11.77
CA TYR A 102 0.25 17.49 -11.29
C TYR A 102 1.46 17.81 -12.17
N SER A 103 2.62 17.99 -11.53
CA SER A 103 3.90 17.97 -12.25
C SER A 103 4.36 16.53 -12.52
N ILE A 104 5.13 16.33 -13.61
CA ILE A 104 5.57 15.00 -14.08
C ILE A 104 6.30 14.20 -12.97
N ASN A 105 7.10 14.88 -12.15
CA ASN A 105 7.87 14.25 -11.06
C ASN A 105 7.27 14.49 -9.67
N GLN A 106 5.98 14.86 -9.59
CA GLN A 106 5.35 15.13 -8.32
C GLN A 106 5.33 13.89 -7.44
N LYS A 107 5.77 14.05 -6.19
CA LYS A 107 5.78 12.97 -5.21
C LYS A 107 4.48 13.02 -4.43
N PRO A 108 3.74 11.91 -4.29
CA PRO A 108 2.54 11.88 -3.46
C PRO A 108 2.89 11.80 -1.97
N THR A 109 3.59 12.80 -1.46
CA THR A 109 4.01 12.93 -0.05
C THR A 109 3.30 14.12 0.61
N PRO A 110 3.16 14.13 1.96
CA PRO A 110 2.59 15.27 2.68
C PRO A 110 3.35 16.58 2.47
N SER A 111 4.67 16.54 2.30
CA SER A 111 5.48 17.74 2.03
C SER A 111 5.23 18.33 0.65
N SER A 112 4.79 17.53 -0.32
CA SER A 112 4.62 17.98 -1.71
C SER A 112 3.17 18.35 -2.06
N LEU A 113 2.19 17.63 -1.51
CA LEU A 113 0.77 17.80 -1.84
C LEU A 113 -0.10 18.15 -0.64
N GLY A 114 0.49 18.28 0.55
CA GLY A 114 -0.21 18.56 1.80
C GLY A 114 -0.71 17.29 2.47
N ILE A 115 -0.84 17.36 3.80
CA ILE A 115 -1.19 16.18 4.62
C ILE A 115 -2.60 15.66 4.32
N PHE A 116 -3.58 16.55 4.11
CA PHE A 116 -4.96 16.13 3.84
C PHE A 116 -5.11 15.44 2.49
N TRP A 117 -4.42 15.93 1.46
CA TRP A 117 -4.37 15.27 0.16
C TRP A 117 -3.75 13.87 0.29
N PHE A 118 -2.60 13.79 0.97
CA PHE A 118 -1.92 12.52 1.19
C PHE A 118 -2.77 11.52 1.95
N LEU A 119 -3.43 11.95 3.04
CA LEU A 119 -4.29 11.08 3.83
C LEU A 119 -5.45 10.53 3.00
N ARG A 120 -6.11 11.35 2.17
CA ARG A 120 -7.18 10.88 1.25
C ARG A 120 -6.65 9.89 0.22
N PHE A 121 -5.48 10.19 -0.35
CA PHE A 121 -4.86 9.33 -1.37
C PHE A 121 -4.42 7.97 -0.79
N ALA A 122 -3.64 8.00 0.29
CA ALA A 122 -3.10 6.81 0.95
C ALA A 122 -4.21 5.96 1.58
N SER A 123 -5.23 6.57 2.20
CA SER A 123 -6.37 5.82 2.75
C SER A 123 -7.15 5.10 1.66
N THR A 124 -7.50 5.78 0.57
CA THR A 124 -8.26 5.18 -0.53
C THR A 124 -7.54 3.97 -1.11
N LEU A 125 -6.24 4.10 -1.41
CA LEU A 125 -5.46 3.01 -1.97
C LEU A 125 -5.20 1.87 -0.98
N THR A 126 -4.91 2.18 0.28
CA THR A 126 -4.74 1.18 1.34
C THR A 126 -6.03 0.39 1.55
N PHE A 127 -7.19 1.05 1.53
CA PHE A 127 -8.49 0.38 1.65
C PHE A 127 -8.73 -0.58 0.47
N ILE A 128 -8.52 -0.11 -0.77
CA ILE A 128 -8.65 -0.94 -1.98
C ILE A 128 -7.74 -2.17 -1.91
N TYR A 129 -6.49 -1.96 -1.50
CA TYR A 129 -5.52 -3.04 -1.32
C TYR A 129 -6.01 -4.08 -0.31
N LEU A 130 -6.38 -3.65 0.90
CA LEU A 130 -6.80 -4.56 1.97
C LEU A 130 -8.10 -5.29 1.65
N PHE A 131 -9.04 -4.61 1.00
CA PHE A 131 -10.28 -5.24 0.55
C PHE A 131 -9.99 -6.33 -0.49
N ALA A 132 -9.14 -6.06 -1.47
CA ALA A 132 -8.71 -7.06 -2.44
C ALA A 132 -7.95 -8.22 -1.78
N TYR A 133 -7.05 -7.92 -0.84
CA TYR A 133 -6.29 -8.91 -0.08
C TYR A 133 -7.20 -9.90 0.66
N PHE A 134 -8.12 -9.39 1.50
CA PHE A 134 -9.01 -10.26 2.28
C PHE A 134 -10.04 -11.01 1.42
N THR A 135 -10.44 -10.43 0.29
CA THR A 135 -11.27 -11.12 -0.70
C THR A 135 -10.54 -12.32 -1.29
N MET A 136 -9.27 -12.15 -1.63
CA MET A 136 -8.42 -13.22 -2.20
C MET A 136 -7.98 -14.25 -1.15
N GLU A 137 -7.78 -13.84 0.11
CA GLU A 137 -7.44 -14.73 1.22
C GLU A 137 -8.60 -15.68 1.56
N VAL A 138 -9.82 -15.15 1.66
CA VAL A 138 -11.00 -15.95 2.05
C VAL A 138 -11.57 -16.72 0.86
N PHE A 139 -11.42 -16.17 -0.35
CA PHE A 139 -11.84 -16.77 -1.63
C PHE A 139 -13.28 -17.32 -1.65
N THR A 140 -14.17 -16.72 -0.84
CA THR A 140 -15.61 -17.02 -0.85
C THR A 140 -16.44 -15.82 -0.38
N PHE A 141 -17.56 -15.59 -1.06
CA PHE A 141 -18.49 -14.50 -0.74
C PHE A 141 -19.42 -14.82 0.44
N VAL A 142 -19.49 -16.08 0.87
CA VAL A 142 -20.29 -16.50 2.05
C VAL A 142 -19.86 -15.74 3.30
N TYR A 143 -18.58 -15.40 3.41
CA TYR A 143 -18.00 -14.69 4.53
C TYR A 143 -17.78 -13.19 4.27
N PHE A 144 -18.63 -12.55 3.44
CA PHE A 144 -18.47 -11.14 3.10
C PHE A 144 -18.41 -10.21 4.32
N GLY A 145 -19.24 -10.43 5.34
CA GLY A 145 -19.20 -9.66 6.59
C GLY A 145 -17.87 -9.79 7.33
N LYS A 146 -17.25 -10.98 7.31
CA LYS A 146 -15.92 -11.23 7.88
C LYS A 146 -14.83 -10.51 7.09
N ILE A 147 -14.90 -10.54 5.76
CA ILE A 147 -13.98 -9.81 4.87
C ILE A 147 -14.02 -8.32 5.21
N LEU A 148 -15.21 -7.71 5.25
CA LEU A 148 -15.36 -6.29 5.54
C LEU A 148 -14.83 -5.92 6.93
N LEU A 149 -15.12 -6.73 7.95
CA LEU A 149 -14.61 -6.51 9.30
C LEU A 149 -13.07 -6.57 9.34
N LYS A 150 -12.46 -7.60 8.74
CA LYS A 150 -11.00 -7.72 8.63
C LYS A 150 -10.41 -6.51 7.89
N THR A 151 -11.03 -6.09 6.79
CA THR A 151 -10.61 -4.91 6.01
C THR A 151 -10.61 -3.66 6.89
N VAL A 152 -11.71 -3.35 7.57
CA VAL A 152 -11.83 -2.11 8.37
C VAL A 152 -10.86 -2.09 9.55
N VAL A 153 -10.74 -3.19 10.29
CA VAL A 153 -9.85 -3.24 11.45
C VAL A 153 -8.39 -3.15 11.02
N SER A 154 -7.99 -3.95 10.02
CA SER A 154 -6.63 -3.93 9.47
C SER A 154 -6.30 -2.59 8.81
N PHE A 155 -7.27 -1.95 8.18
CA PHE A 155 -7.13 -0.62 7.59
C PHE A 155 -6.82 0.42 8.65
N THR A 156 -7.58 0.46 9.74
CA THR A 156 -7.35 1.42 10.82
C THR A 156 -5.95 1.29 11.38
N VAL A 157 -5.53 0.07 11.73
CA VAL A 157 -4.20 -0.17 12.28
C VAL A 157 -3.10 0.17 11.27
N SER A 158 -3.23 -0.30 10.02
CA SER A 158 -2.24 -0.04 8.97
C SER A 158 -2.11 1.45 8.67
N MET A 159 -3.23 2.20 8.66
CA MET A 159 -3.22 3.65 8.45
C MET A 159 -2.53 4.41 9.58
N VAL A 160 -2.71 3.98 10.83
CA VAL A 160 -1.97 4.55 11.97
C VAL A 160 -0.47 4.35 11.77
N VAL A 161 -0.04 3.13 11.43
CA VAL A 161 1.38 2.83 11.20
C VAL A 161 1.94 3.62 10.00
N ILE A 162 1.20 3.69 8.89
CA ILE A 162 1.58 4.49 7.71
C ILE A 162 1.77 5.96 8.09
N PHE A 163 0.86 6.52 8.89
CA PHE A 163 0.96 7.91 9.34
C PHE A 163 2.19 8.14 10.24
N LEU A 164 2.46 7.22 11.17
CA LEU A 164 3.66 7.28 12.03
C LEU A 164 4.95 7.23 11.21
N ILE A 165 5.04 6.30 10.25
CA ILE A 165 6.17 6.19 9.33
C ILE A 165 6.36 7.50 8.55
N GLN A 166 5.27 8.09 8.09
CA GLN A 166 5.33 9.30 7.29
C GLN A 166 5.78 10.53 8.10
N ILE A 167 5.46 10.59 9.40
CA ILE A 167 5.99 11.60 10.33
C ILE A 167 7.48 11.36 10.58
N LEU A 168 7.88 10.11 10.85
CA LEU A 168 9.27 9.77 11.16
C LEU A 168 10.23 10.08 10.00
N ILE A 169 9.80 9.79 8.76
CA ILE A 169 10.61 10.00 7.55
C ILE A 169 10.67 11.47 7.13
N ASN A 170 9.67 12.27 7.53
CA ASN A 170 9.53 13.65 7.10
C ASN A 170 9.05 14.52 8.27
N PRO A 171 9.90 14.67 9.32
CA PRO A 171 9.56 15.48 10.46
C PRO A 171 9.28 16.90 9.97
N LYS A 172 8.12 17.45 10.36
CA LYS A 172 7.84 18.86 10.15
C LYS A 172 8.76 19.62 11.11
N GLU A 173 9.68 20.40 10.56
CA GLU A 173 10.29 21.52 11.29
C GLU A 173 9.22 22.55 11.64
#